data_AF-A0A4U6TDN0-F1
#
_entry.id   AF-A0A4U6TDN0-F1
#
_cell.length_a   1.000
_cell.length_b   1.000
_cell.length_c   1.000
_cell.angle_alpha   90.00
_cell.angle_beta   90.00
_cell.angle_gamma   90.00
#
_symmetry.space_group_name_H-M   'P 1'
#
loop_
_entity.id
_entity.type
_entity.pdbx_description
1 polymer ?
#
loop_
_entity_poly.entity_id
_entity_poly.type
_entity_poly.pdbx_seq_one_letter_code
_entity_poly.pdbx_strand_id
1 'polypeptide(L)'
;MAAAQSRAMVLVNDVRVGYLIFEFNNLNHLFAGGPAEEFPPILSLPEPAARFNHGVAWDCLTIAVSGNLVAAVAADDARTLLCDTGSRSISAGPDMLSSKPAIVLVPVAGMFFAMSRLPHRDPEGAHHFELLLRLHDTEEEEEEENRRRWAWLPIPDPPLLSSPEWYFSACFVAGAHIWVSICGEGTFTFDTARRRWHKEGTWELPVMMGQAILVPDFLGDSRQLLFGFCSKEEGGHFCAVDMEARPPAIIKSWPEARFSRLGYRPVLETASLAYFGGGRFCISMLIDTGYIYNYKPFVTNDMTNNLVRLTRQAITFSAVEVTPELQLLIRKDEWYSMPLGSTLCSMYNI
;
A
#
# COMPACT_ATOMS: atom_id res chain seq x y z
N MET A 1 -24.14 10.08 -3.79
CA MET A 1 -22.78 9.53 -3.62
C MET A 1 -22.53 8.56 -4.77
N ALA A 2 -21.56 8.83 -5.63
CA ALA A 2 -21.13 7.83 -6.61
C ALA A 2 -20.67 6.59 -5.85
N ALA A 3 -21.04 5.39 -6.30
CA ALA A 3 -20.51 4.17 -5.72
C ALA A 3 -18.98 4.26 -5.74
N ALA A 4 -18.35 4.13 -4.56
CA ALA A 4 -16.90 4.00 -4.49
C ALA A 4 -16.50 2.89 -5.47
N GLN A 5 -15.53 3.17 -6.35
CA GLN A 5 -15.04 2.16 -7.30
C GLN A 5 -14.34 1.08 -6.50
N SER A 6 -15.04 -0.04 -6.29
CA SER A 6 -14.54 -1.19 -5.56
C SER A 6 -13.53 -1.97 -6.39
N ARG A 7 -12.28 -1.49 -6.44
CA ARG A 7 -11.24 -2.09 -7.28
C ARG A 7 -9.90 -2.19 -6.56
N ALA A 8 -9.05 -3.09 -7.02
CA ALA A 8 -7.67 -3.16 -6.58
C ALA A 8 -6.73 -3.13 -7.79
N MET A 9 -5.58 -2.50 -7.61
CA MET A 9 -4.49 -2.53 -8.56
C MET A 9 -3.31 -3.28 -7.97
N VAL A 10 -2.81 -4.23 -8.74
CA VAL A 10 -1.66 -5.05 -8.36
C VAL A 10 -0.59 -4.85 -9.41
N LEU A 11 0.58 -4.42 -8.97
CA LEU A 11 1.76 -4.31 -9.80
C LEU A 11 2.69 -5.49 -9.57
N VAL A 12 2.92 -6.25 -10.63
CA VAL A 12 3.77 -7.44 -10.63
C VAL A 12 4.94 -7.20 -11.56
N ASN A 13 6.14 -7.54 -11.12
CA ASN A 13 7.31 -7.65 -11.98
C ASN A 13 7.47 -9.10 -12.43
N ASP A 14 7.36 -9.37 -13.72
CA ASP A 14 7.72 -10.66 -14.32
C ASP A 14 9.04 -10.53 -15.08
N VAL A 15 10.00 -11.39 -14.72
CA VAL A 15 11.37 -11.36 -15.26
C VAL A 15 11.45 -11.50 -16.78
N ARG A 16 10.42 -12.05 -17.45
CA ARG A 16 10.41 -12.25 -18.91
C ARG A 16 9.67 -11.14 -19.65
N VAL A 17 8.61 -10.59 -19.06
CA VAL A 17 7.72 -9.65 -19.78
C VAL A 17 7.79 -8.21 -19.28
N GLY A 18 8.30 -7.95 -18.09
CA GLY A 18 8.34 -6.60 -17.50
C GLY A 18 7.31 -6.43 -16.39
N TYR A 19 6.95 -5.19 -16.14
CA TYR A 19 5.94 -4.85 -15.14
C TYR A 19 4.55 -4.98 -15.74
N LEU A 20 3.66 -5.61 -14.99
CA LEU A 20 2.26 -5.85 -15.33
C LEU A 20 1.39 -5.21 -14.26
N ILE A 21 0.47 -4.35 -14.67
CA ILE A 21 -0.62 -3.87 -13.80
C ILE A 21 -1.83 -4.75 -14.04
N PHE A 22 -2.33 -5.36 -12.98
CA PHE A 22 -3.60 -6.07 -12.97
C PHE A 22 -4.64 -5.22 -12.26
N GLU A 23 -5.82 -5.09 -12.87
CA GLU A 23 -6.96 -4.41 -12.27
C GLU A 23 -8.03 -5.44 -11.89
N PHE A 24 -8.32 -5.50 -10.60
CA PHE A 24 -9.38 -6.34 -10.03
C PHE A 24 -10.61 -5.47 -9.84
N ASN A 25 -11.56 -5.62 -10.74
CA ASN A 25 -12.79 -4.83 -10.73
C ASN A 25 -13.88 -5.51 -9.90
N ASN A 26 -14.76 -4.70 -9.32
CA ASN A 26 -15.98 -5.14 -8.63
C ASN A 26 -15.72 -6.03 -7.40
N LEU A 27 -14.78 -5.67 -6.51
CA LEU A 27 -14.54 -6.40 -5.26
C LEU A 27 -15.75 -6.42 -4.29
N ASN A 28 -16.79 -5.62 -4.56
CA ASN A 28 -18.06 -5.67 -3.81
C ASN A 28 -18.71 -7.04 -3.78
N HIS A 29 -18.49 -7.86 -4.81
CA HIS A 29 -19.08 -9.19 -4.89
C HIS A 29 -18.57 -10.11 -3.75
N LEU A 30 -17.41 -9.83 -3.15
CA LEU A 30 -16.88 -10.56 -2.00
C LEU A 30 -17.73 -10.38 -0.72
N PHE A 31 -18.55 -9.34 -0.67
CA PHE A 31 -19.48 -9.08 0.43
C PHE A 31 -20.87 -9.70 0.20
N ALA A 32 -21.10 -10.28 -0.99
CA ALA A 32 -22.36 -10.94 -1.33
C ALA A 32 -22.20 -12.47 -1.23
N GLY A 33 -22.99 -13.12 -0.37
CA GLY A 33 -23.03 -14.58 -0.26
C GLY A 33 -22.84 -15.13 1.15
N GLY A 34 -22.60 -16.45 1.22
CA GLY A 34 -22.30 -17.18 2.45
C GLY A 34 -20.86 -16.96 2.96
N PRO A 35 -20.50 -17.54 4.11
CA PRO A 35 -19.17 -17.38 4.71
C PRO A 35 -18.06 -17.94 3.81
N ALA A 36 -16.83 -17.47 4.04
CA ALA A 36 -15.64 -17.88 3.30
C ALA A 36 -15.50 -19.41 3.32
N GLU A 37 -15.22 -19.96 2.15
CA GLU A 37 -14.74 -21.33 2.06
C GLU A 37 -13.38 -21.43 2.75
N GLU A 38 -13.14 -22.53 3.46
CA GLU A 38 -11.86 -22.75 4.16
C GLU A 38 -10.69 -22.81 3.17
N PHE A 39 -10.91 -23.32 1.96
CA PHE A 39 -9.91 -23.39 0.89
C PHE A 39 -10.53 -22.93 -0.43
N PRO A 40 -10.57 -21.62 -0.69
CA PRO A 40 -11.11 -21.13 -1.95
C PRO A 40 -10.23 -21.62 -3.12
N PRO A 41 -10.81 -21.82 -4.31
CA PRO A 41 -10.04 -22.18 -5.48
C PRO A 41 -9.03 -21.08 -5.82
N ILE A 42 -7.80 -21.49 -6.15
CA ILE A 42 -6.78 -20.55 -6.63
C ILE A 42 -7.08 -20.23 -8.10
N LEU A 43 -7.44 -18.99 -8.36
CA LEU A 43 -7.79 -18.45 -9.67
C LEU A 43 -6.53 -18.03 -10.44
N SER A 44 -6.66 -17.85 -11.75
CA SER A 44 -5.64 -17.19 -12.56
C SER A 44 -5.83 -15.68 -12.51
N LEU A 45 -4.72 -14.92 -12.58
CA LEU A 45 -4.79 -13.47 -12.72
C LEU A 45 -5.60 -13.07 -13.97
N PRO A 46 -6.32 -11.94 -13.92
CA PRO A 46 -6.97 -11.39 -15.11
C PRO A 46 -5.93 -10.99 -16.16
N GLU A 47 -6.38 -10.61 -17.35
CA GLU A 47 -5.46 -10.01 -18.33
C GLU A 47 -4.86 -8.69 -17.78
N PRO A 48 -3.56 -8.43 -17.98
CA PRO A 48 -2.94 -7.19 -17.53
C PRO A 48 -3.61 -5.96 -18.17
N ALA A 49 -3.98 -4.98 -17.36
CA ALA A 49 -4.53 -3.71 -17.80
C ALA A 49 -3.47 -2.82 -18.46
N ALA A 50 -2.21 -2.95 -18.03
CA ALA A 50 -1.07 -2.24 -18.60
C ALA A 50 0.21 -3.08 -18.49
N ARG A 51 1.17 -2.82 -19.39
CA ARG A 51 2.48 -3.45 -19.40
C ARG A 51 3.57 -2.40 -19.61
N PHE A 52 4.65 -2.51 -18.84
CA PHE A 52 5.84 -1.67 -18.98
C PHE A 52 7.05 -2.55 -19.22
N ASN A 53 7.82 -2.24 -20.27
CA ASN A 53 9.05 -2.96 -20.55
C ASN A 53 10.10 -2.67 -19.46
N HIS A 54 10.94 -3.67 -19.18
CA HIS A 54 12.09 -3.52 -18.30
C HIS A 54 12.98 -2.36 -18.77
N GLY A 55 13.30 -1.44 -17.85
CA GLY A 55 14.41 -0.51 -18.02
C GLY A 55 15.70 -1.15 -17.51
N VAL A 56 15.66 -1.61 -16.25
CA VAL A 56 16.77 -2.27 -15.54
C VAL A 56 16.22 -3.49 -14.79
N ALA A 57 16.98 -4.59 -14.74
CA ALA A 57 16.50 -5.92 -14.35
C ALA A 57 16.10 -6.12 -12.86
N TRP A 58 16.05 -5.06 -12.04
CA TRP A 58 15.80 -5.14 -10.59
C TRP A 58 15.00 -3.97 -10.02
N ASP A 59 14.50 -3.07 -10.86
CA ASP A 59 13.73 -1.91 -10.40
C ASP A 59 12.45 -2.37 -9.66
N CYS A 60 12.20 -1.84 -8.47
CA CYS A 60 10.92 -1.99 -7.78
C CYS A 60 10.05 -0.77 -8.06
N LEU A 61 8.89 -0.97 -8.66
CA LEU A 61 7.89 0.09 -8.85
C LEU A 61 6.92 0.12 -7.66
N THR A 62 6.70 1.31 -7.08
CA THR A 62 5.62 1.55 -6.14
C THR A 62 4.46 2.26 -6.84
N ILE A 63 3.21 1.96 -6.48
CA ILE A 63 2.03 2.64 -7.04
C ILE A 63 1.18 3.31 -5.98
N ALA A 64 0.52 4.39 -6.39
CA ALA A 64 -0.55 5.02 -5.64
C ALA A 64 -1.65 5.45 -6.61
N VAL A 65 -2.89 5.51 -6.12
CA VAL A 65 -4.03 5.80 -6.97
C VAL A 65 -4.88 6.92 -6.39
N SER A 66 -5.16 7.94 -7.20
CA SER A 66 -6.03 9.06 -6.86
C SER A 66 -7.12 9.20 -7.92
N GLY A 67 -8.34 8.75 -7.60
CA GLY A 67 -9.42 8.67 -8.57
C GLY A 67 -9.07 7.73 -9.73
N ASN A 68 -9.06 8.24 -10.96
CA ASN A 68 -8.68 7.48 -12.16
C ASN A 68 -7.17 7.49 -12.45
N LEU A 69 -6.41 8.34 -11.76
CA LEU A 69 -4.99 8.53 -12.01
C LEU A 69 -4.15 7.60 -11.13
N VAL A 70 -3.26 6.86 -11.77
CA VAL A 70 -2.27 6.01 -11.13
C VAL A 70 -0.90 6.62 -11.36
N ALA A 71 -0.18 6.87 -10.28
CA ALA A 71 1.24 7.19 -10.34
C ALA A 71 2.02 5.92 -9.98
N ALA A 72 2.96 5.54 -10.83
CA ALA A 72 3.92 4.48 -10.57
C ALA A 72 5.33 5.08 -10.61
N VAL A 73 6.16 4.72 -9.63
CA VAL A 73 7.48 5.32 -9.43
C VAL A 73 8.51 4.23 -9.21
N ALA A 74 9.61 4.28 -9.95
CA ALA A 74 10.72 3.35 -9.83
C ALA A 74 11.68 3.76 -8.71
N ALA A 75 11.97 2.81 -7.83
CA ALA A 75 12.82 3.01 -6.66
C ALA A 75 14.25 3.43 -7.03
N ASP A 76 14.88 2.77 -8.01
CA ASP A 76 16.32 2.91 -8.21
C ASP A 76 16.69 4.02 -9.22
N ASP A 77 15.83 4.32 -10.19
CA ASP A 77 16.11 5.31 -11.24
C ASP A 77 15.18 6.53 -11.26
N ALA A 78 14.35 6.70 -10.23
CA ALA A 78 13.47 7.85 -10.05
C ALA A 78 12.42 8.06 -11.16
N ARG A 79 12.28 7.13 -12.11
CA ARG A 79 11.32 7.30 -13.21
C ARG A 79 9.88 7.27 -12.70
N THR A 80 9.08 8.18 -13.26
CA THR A 80 7.65 8.25 -12.99
C THR A 80 6.84 7.89 -14.22
N LEU A 81 5.81 7.08 -14.01
CA LEU A 81 4.83 6.68 -15.00
C LEU A 81 3.44 7.11 -14.52
N LEU A 82 2.67 7.72 -15.41
CA LEU A 82 1.32 8.18 -15.14
C LEU A 82 0.35 7.41 -16.04
N CYS A 83 -0.63 6.77 -15.43
CA CYS A 83 -1.67 6.02 -16.12
C CYS A 83 -3.04 6.58 -15.74
N ASP A 84 -3.82 7.01 -16.72
CA ASP A 84 -5.25 7.30 -16.55
C ASP A 84 -6.03 6.04 -16.89
N THR A 85 -6.68 5.46 -15.88
CA THR A 85 -7.44 4.22 -16.04
C THR A 85 -8.77 4.39 -16.76
N GLY A 86 -9.32 5.61 -16.82
CA GLY A 86 -10.55 5.89 -17.55
C GLY A 86 -10.33 5.94 -19.06
N SER A 87 -9.25 6.58 -19.51
CA SER A 87 -8.86 6.63 -20.92
C SER A 87 -7.96 5.48 -21.36
N ARG A 88 -7.43 4.70 -20.41
CA ARG A 88 -6.35 3.71 -20.60
C ARG A 88 -5.10 4.31 -21.24
N SER A 89 -4.87 5.61 -21.04
CA SER A 89 -3.69 6.30 -21.56
C SER A 89 -2.54 6.21 -20.57
N ILE A 90 -1.36 5.87 -21.06
CA ILE A 90 -0.12 5.81 -20.30
C ILE A 90 0.81 6.89 -20.83
N SER A 91 1.46 7.61 -19.93
CA SER A 91 2.45 8.63 -20.26
C SER A 91 3.62 8.60 -19.28
N ALA A 92 4.78 9.06 -19.74
CA ALA A 92 5.91 9.32 -18.85
C ALA A 92 5.65 10.60 -18.06
N GLY A 93 5.83 10.53 -16.73
CA GLY A 93 5.85 11.70 -15.86
C GLY A 93 7.24 12.35 -15.79
N PRO A 94 7.40 13.43 -15.01
CA PRO A 94 8.71 13.93 -14.62
C PRO A 94 9.43 12.92 -13.71
N ASP A 95 10.74 12.80 -13.81
CA ASP A 95 11.51 11.96 -12.88
C ASP A 95 11.56 12.62 -11.50
N MET A 96 11.60 11.80 -10.44
CA MET A 96 11.80 12.29 -9.07
C MET A 96 13.15 13.00 -8.95
N LEU A 97 13.26 13.87 -7.95
CA LEU A 97 14.47 14.63 -7.67
C LEU A 97 15.62 13.73 -7.19
N SER A 98 15.29 12.61 -6.54
CA SER A 98 16.26 11.57 -6.19
C SER A 98 15.65 10.18 -6.21
N SER A 99 16.49 9.17 -6.52
CA SER A 99 16.14 7.77 -6.29
C SER A 99 16.00 7.48 -4.80
N LYS A 100 15.16 6.50 -4.48
CA LYS A 100 14.77 6.12 -3.12
C LYS A 100 14.58 4.60 -3.09
N PRO A 101 15.52 3.83 -2.49
CA PRO A 101 15.47 2.36 -2.54
C PRO A 101 14.24 1.72 -1.87
N ALA A 102 13.51 2.47 -1.03
CA ALA A 102 12.34 1.98 -0.32
C ALA A 102 11.19 3.00 -0.33
N ILE A 103 10.60 3.27 -1.50
CA ILE A 103 9.58 4.32 -1.66
C ILE A 103 8.24 3.93 -1.03
N VAL A 104 7.68 4.84 -0.23
CA VAL A 104 6.26 4.91 0.11
C VAL A 104 5.62 6.01 -0.72
N LEU A 105 4.58 5.67 -1.48
CA LEU A 105 3.82 6.62 -2.30
C LEU A 105 2.36 6.62 -1.83
N VAL A 106 1.83 7.79 -1.48
CA VAL A 106 0.45 7.93 -1.01
C VAL A 106 -0.30 9.03 -1.77
N PRO A 107 -1.56 8.82 -2.15
CA PRO A 107 -2.37 9.85 -2.77
C PRO A 107 -2.89 10.83 -1.72
N VAL A 108 -2.87 12.13 -2.01
CA VAL A 108 -3.37 13.18 -1.13
C VAL A 108 -3.94 14.33 -1.93
N ALA A 109 -5.23 14.63 -1.77
CA ALA A 109 -5.90 15.76 -2.43
C ALA A 109 -5.63 15.89 -3.95
N GLY A 110 -5.60 14.78 -4.69
CA GLY A 110 -5.33 14.76 -6.14
C GLY A 110 -3.84 14.84 -6.53
N MET A 111 -2.95 14.83 -5.55
CA MET A 111 -1.49 14.79 -5.69
C MET A 111 -0.94 13.45 -5.17
N PHE A 112 0.36 13.22 -5.32
CA PHE A 112 1.04 12.07 -4.73
C PHE A 112 2.22 12.51 -3.90
N PHE A 113 2.27 12.05 -2.65
CA PHE A 113 3.38 12.29 -1.76
C PHE A 113 4.26 11.05 -1.71
N ALA A 114 5.55 11.25 -1.99
CA ALA A 114 6.55 10.21 -1.95
C ALA A 114 7.51 10.46 -0.78
N MET A 115 7.88 9.38 -0.10
CA MET A 115 8.92 9.40 0.92
C MET A 115 9.73 8.10 0.93
N SER A 116 10.97 8.16 1.39
CA SER A 116 11.80 6.96 1.54
C SER A 116 11.53 6.29 2.88
N ARG A 117 11.05 5.05 2.94
CA ARG A 117 10.86 4.29 4.19
C ARG A 117 12.15 4.22 5.04
N LEU A 118 13.30 4.23 4.38
CA LEU A 118 14.63 4.11 4.98
C LEU A 118 15.53 5.26 4.49
N PRO A 119 15.32 6.51 4.98
CA PRO A 119 16.05 7.70 4.53
C PRO A 119 17.58 7.58 4.58
N HIS A 120 18.11 6.81 5.54
CA HIS A 120 19.55 6.53 5.67
C HIS A 120 20.16 5.75 4.49
N ARG A 121 19.32 5.20 3.60
CA ARG A 121 19.74 4.52 2.36
C ARG A 121 19.66 5.42 1.12
N ASP A 122 19.14 6.64 1.26
CA ASP A 122 19.03 7.57 0.15
C ASP A 122 20.42 8.11 -0.24
N PRO A 123 20.62 8.56 -1.49
CA PRO A 123 21.85 9.24 -1.89
C PRO A 123 22.18 10.44 -1.00
N GLU A 124 23.47 10.73 -0.83
CA GLU A 124 23.90 11.89 -0.02
C GLU A 124 23.33 13.21 -0.58
N GLY A 125 22.71 14.01 0.29
CA GLY A 125 22.05 15.26 -0.09
C GLY A 125 20.69 15.11 -0.77
N ALA A 126 20.14 13.89 -0.85
CA ALA A 126 18.81 13.64 -1.40
C ALA A 126 17.69 14.27 -0.57
N HIS A 127 16.59 14.62 -1.24
CA HIS A 127 15.35 14.99 -0.56
C HIS A 127 14.59 13.74 -0.14
N HIS A 128 14.35 13.57 1.16
CA HIS A 128 13.64 12.39 1.68
C HIS A 128 12.14 12.40 1.38
N PHE A 129 11.59 13.59 1.10
CA PHE A 129 10.18 13.81 0.82
C PHE A 129 10.01 14.61 -0.47
N GLU A 130 9.08 14.15 -1.31
CA GLU A 130 8.74 14.83 -2.55
C GLU A 130 7.23 14.81 -2.78
N LEU A 131 6.73 15.84 -3.45
CA LEU A 131 5.32 15.95 -3.82
C LEU A 131 5.19 16.05 -5.33
N LEU A 132 4.51 15.08 -5.93
CA LEU A 132 4.10 15.10 -7.32
C LEU A 132 2.74 15.79 -7.44
N LEU A 133 2.72 16.93 -8.13
CA LEU A 133 1.50 17.70 -8.34
C LEU A 133 1.38 18.16 -9.78
N ARG A 134 0.13 18.46 -10.17
CA ARG A 134 -0.18 19.03 -11.46
C ARG A 134 0.04 20.54 -11.41
N LEU A 135 0.88 21.06 -12.30
CA LEU A 135 1.05 22.49 -12.54
C LEU A 135 -0.18 23.02 -13.30
N HIS A 136 -0.66 24.20 -12.94
CA HIS A 136 -1.77 24.85 -13.65
C HIS A 136 -1.31 25.35 -15.03
N ASP A 137 -2.18 25.21 -16.03
CA ASP A 137 -1.99 25.80 -17.36
C ASP A 137 -1.92 27.33 -17.19
N THR A 138 -0.77 27.95 -17.45
CA THR A 138 -0.76 29.32 -17.95
C THR A 138 -1.32 29.27 -19.37
N GLU A 139 -2.20 30.21 -19.75
CA GLU A 139 -2.99 30.20 -21.00
C GLU A 139 -2.18 30.25 -22.32
N GLU A 140 -0.88 30.02 -22.27
CA GLU A 140 0.05 30.13 -23.39
C GLU A 140 0.96 28.90 -23.39
N GLU A 141 0.61 27.84 -24.14
CA GLU A 141 1.52 27.02 -24.97
C GLU A 141 0.82 25.73 -25.47
N GLU A 142 0.82 25.55 -26.79
CA GLU A 142 0.11 24.48 -27.50
C GLU A 142 0.95 23.18 -27.63
N GLU A 143 0.24 22.06 -27.48
CA GLU A 143 0.38 20.74 -28.12
C GLU A 143 1.65 19.86 -27.95
N GLU A 144 2.81 20.32 -27.48
CA GLU A 144 3.95 19.42 -27.11
C GLU A 144 3.99 18.98 -25.63
N GLU A 145 3.06 19.48 -24.81
CA GLU A 145 3.31 19.75 -23.39
C GLU A 145 2.74 18.77 -22.35
N ASN A 146 2.39 17.53 -22.70
CA ASN A 146 1.79 16.63 -21.68
C ASN A 146 2.77 16.28 -20.52
N ARG A 147 4.08 16.41 -20.74
CA ARG A 147 5.13 16.29 -19.71
C ARG A 147 5.22 17.50 -18.79
N ARG A 148 4.90 18.72 -19.24
CA ARG A 148 5.04 19.95 -18.45
C ARG A 148 3.88 20.19 -17.47
N ARG A 149 2.87 19.31 -17.48
CA ARG A 149 1.75 19.36 -16.54
C ARG A 149 2.07 18.85 -15.15
N TRP A 150 3.12 18.05 -14.96
CA TRP A 150 3.43 17.46 -13.66
C TRP A 150 4.84 17.84 -13.23
N ALA A 151 5.02 18.05 -11.93
CA ALA A 151 6.34 18.31 -11.36
C ALA A 151 6.48 17.66 -9.98
N TRP A 152 7.67 17.15 -9.71
CA TRP A 152 8.12 16.81 -8.36
C TRP A 152 8.67 18.05 -7.67
N LEU A 153 8.17 18.34 -6.48
CA LEU A 153 8.70 19.39 -5.63
C LEU A 153 9.33 18.80 -4.37
N PRO A 154 10.49 19.31 -3.93
CA PRO A 154 11.09 18.87 -2.70
C PRO A 154 10.25 19.36 -1.53
N ILE A 155 10.06 18.49 -0.55
CA ILE A 155 9.43 18.83 0.72
C ILE A 155 10.52 18.83 1.80
N PRO A 156 10.60 19.86 2.66
CA PRO A 156 11.59 19.90 3.72
C PRO A 156 11.37 18.75 4.71
N ASP A 157 12.41 18.37 5.43
CA ASP A 157 12.27 17.38 6.49
C ASP A 157 11.42 17.90 7.67
N PRO A 158 10.75 17.00 8.42
CA PRO A 158 10.12 17.34 9.68
C PRO A 158 11.10 18.03 10.63
N PRO A 159 10.64 19.01 11.42
CA PRO A 159 11.48 19.66 12.39
C PRO A 159 11.92 18.66 13.47
N LEU A 160 13.13 18.84 14.01
CA LEU A 160 13.65 18.12 15.18
C LEU A 160 14.03 16.65 14.95
N LEU A 161 14.29 16.22 13.71
CA LEU A 161 14.92 14.91 13.49
C LEU A 161 16.30 14.91 14.15
N SER A 162 16.45 14.08 15.18
CA SER A 162 17.66 14.01 15.99
C SER A 162 18.55 12.83 15.61
N SER A 163 17.95 11.74 15.13
CA SER A 163 18.66 10.55 14.69
C SER A 163 19.07 10.63 13.21
N PRO A 164 20.32 10.29 12.86
CA PRO A 164 20.73 10.14 11.46
C PRO A 164 20.19 8.86 10.79
N GLU A 165 19.73 7.88 11.58
CA GLU A 165 19.23 6.58 11.11
C GLU A 165 17.73 6.39 11.42
N TRP A 166 16.96 7.45 11.24
CA TRP A 166 15.52 7.39 11.40
C TRP A 166 14.89 6.54 10.27
N TYR A 167 13.75 5.93 10.59
CA TYR A 167 12.91 5.22 9.62
C TYR A 167 11.45 5.43 9.97
N PHE A 168 10.59 5.29 8.96
CA PHE A 168 9.17 5.52 9.13
C PHE A 168 8.47 4.26 9.63
N SER A 169 7.74 4.39 10.74
CA SER A 169 7.00 3.28 11.36
C SER A 169 5.54 3.21 10.91
N ALA A 170 4.93 4.35 10.52
CA ALA A 170 3.54 4.41 10.06
C ALA A 170 3.29 5.61 9.12
N CYS A 171 2.28 5.47 8.24
CA CYS A 171 1.78 6.56 7.41
C CYS A 171 0.28 6.40 7.13
N PHE A 172 -0.48 7.50 7.15
CA PHE A 172 -1.83 7.53 6.60
C PHE A 172 -2.22 8.94 6.15
N VAL A 173 -3.31 9.06 5.37
CA VAL A 173 -3.81 10.35 4.87
C VAL A 173 -5.16 10.67 5.52
N ALA A 174 -5.31 11.91 5.99
CA ALA A 174 -6.54 12.44 6.57
C ALA A 174 -6.89 13.77 5.88
N GLY A 175 -7.75 13.71 4.87
CA GLY A 175 -8.09 14.86 4.05
C GLY A 175 -6.86 15.40 3.31
N ALA A 176 -6.45 16.64 3.62
CA ALA A 176 -5.27 17.30 3.06
C ALA A 176 -4.00 17.14 3.93
N HIS A 177 -4.07 16.35 5.00
CA HIS A 177 -2.94 16.11 5.90
C HIS A 177 -2.40 14.71 5.73
N ILE A 178 -1.07 14.59 5.77
CA ILE A 178 -0.36 13.32 5.76
C ILE A 178 0.18 13.11 7.16
N TRP A 179 -0.22 12.02 7.81
CA TRP A 179 0.25 11.63 9.12
C TRP A 179 1.39 10.64 8.97
N VAL A 180 2.49 10.89 9.67
CA VAL A 180 3.70 10.11 9.56
C VAL A 180 4.30 9.89 10.94
N SER A 181 4.53 8.63 11.32
CA SER A 181 5.29 8.28 12.53
C SER A 181 6.71 7.90 12.15
N ILE A 182 7.66 8.42 12.92
CA ILE A 182 9.09 8.18 12.77
C ILE A 182 9.56 7.49 14.04
N CYS A 183 10.23 6.35 13.88
CA CYS A 183 10.68 5.53 15.00
C CYS A 183 11.59 6.35 15.93
N GLY A 184 11.24 6.43 17.21
CA GLY A 184 11.99 7.15 18.24
C GLY A 184 11.79 8.67 18.25
N GLU A 185 11.22 9.27 17.21
CA GLU A 185 11.04 10.73 17.09
C GLU A 185 9.61 11.19 17.39
N GLY A 186 8.63 10.33 17.11
CA GLY A 186 7.21 10.58 17.34
C GLY A 186 6.39 10.71 16.06
N THR A 187 5.25 11.38 16.16
CA THR A 187 4.28 11.50 15.05
C THR A 187 4.16 12.95 14.59
N PHE A 188 4.13 13.13 13.28
CA PHE A 188 4.09 14.40 12.59
C PHE A 188 2.94 14.44 11.58
N THR A 189 2.47 15.64 11.28
CA THR A 189 1.53 15.91 10.20
C THR A 189 2.13 16.87 9.20
N PHE A 190 1.97 16.56 7.91
CA PHE A 190 2.29 17.46 6.82
C PHE A 190 1.00 18.06 6.25
N ASP A 191 0.85 19.38 6.38
CA ASP A 191 -0.22 20.14 5.74
C ASP A 191 0.18 20.40 4.29
N THR A 192 -0.51 19.75 3.34
CA THR A 192 -0.20 19.87 1.90
C THR A 192 -0.52 21.25 1.32
N ALA A 193 -1.47 22.00 1.91
CA ALA A 193 -1.82 23.33 1.44
C ALA A 193 -0.79 24.36 1.90
N ARG A 194 -0.35 24.28 3.17
CA ARG A 194 0.66 25.18 3.74
C ARG A 194 2.10 24.72 3.50
N ARG A 195 2.28 23.47 3.06
CA ARG A 195 3.57 22.79 2.85
C ARG A 195 4.46 22.85 4.08
N ARG A 196 3.90 22.52 5.24
CA ARG A 196 4.58 22.61 6.53
C ARG A 196 4.30 21.38 7.39
N TRP A 197 5.32 21.01 8.14
CA TRP A 197 5.23 19.98 9.16
C TRP A 197 4.77 20.54 10.50
N HIS A 198 4.04 19.71 11.24
CA HIS A 198 3.68 19.91 12.63
C HIS A 198 3.98 18.62 13.41
N LYS A 199 4.45 18.74 14.66
CA LYS A 199 4.67 17.59 15.55
C LYS A 199 3.44 17.39 16.42
N GLU A 200 2.77 16.26 16.24
CA GLU A 200 1.55 15.89 16.97
C GLU A 200 1.86 15.33 18.36
N GLY A 201 3.01 14.67 18.50
CA GLY A 201 3.47 14.18 19.79
C GLY A 201 4.76 13.35 19.70
N THR A 202 5.30 13.02 20.86
CA THR A 202 6.46 12.12 21.02
C THR A 202 6.09 10.64 20.94
N TRP A 203 4.82 10.33 20.72
CA TRP A 203 4.29 8.98 20.57
C TRP A 203 4.28 8.58 19.10
N GLU A 204 4.32 7.27 18.85
CA GLU A 204 4.20 6.68 17.51
C GLU A 204 2.83 6.04 17.35
N LEU A 205 2.29 6.05 16.13
CA LEU A 205 1.04 5.36 15.84
C LEU A 205 1.22 3.85 16.05
N PRO A 206 0.25 3.16 16.68
CA PRO A 206 0.36 1.73 16.96
C PRO A 206 0.01 0.85 15.75
N VAL A 207 0.18 1.38 14.53
CA VAL A 207 0.03 0.65 13.26
C VAL A 207 1.37 0.56 12.54
N MET A 208 1.55 -0.48 11.75
CA MET A 208 2.71 -0.69 10.89
C MET A 208 2.58 0.12 9.60
N MET A 209 3.73 0.47 9.00
CA MET A 209 3.84 1.06 7.68
C MET A 209 3.13 0.21 6.62
N GLY A 210 2.15 0.83 5.95
CA GLY A 210 1.24 0.21 5.00
C GLY A 210 0.02 1.12 4.82
N GLN A 211 -1.03 0.65 4.13
CA GLN A 211 -2.28 1.40 4.05
C GLN A 211 -3.05 1.30 5.37
N ALA A 212 -3.14 2.42 6.10
CA ALA A 212 -4.11 2.60 7.16
C ALA A 212 -5.17 3.62 6.71
N ILE A 213 -6.42 3.40 7.11
CA ILE A 213 -7.58 4.18 6.68
C ILE A 213 -8.25 4.82 7.89
N LEU A 214 -8.33 6.14 7.90
CA LEU A 214 -9.11 6.87 8.87
C LEU A 214 -10.58 6.86 8.45
N VAL A 215 -11.44 6.29 9.29
CA VAL A 215 -12.89 6.33 9.10
C VAL A 215 -13.48 7.28 10.15
N PRO A 216 -13.90 8.49 9.75
CA PRO A 216 -14.56 9.40 10.66
C PRO A 216 -15.96 8.89 11.01
N ASP A 217 -16.35 9.05 12.27
CA ASP A 217 -17.70 8.74 12.77
C ASP A 217 -18.13 7.27 12.54
N PHE A 218 -17.17 6.34 12.62
CA PHE A 218 -17.44 4.91 12.43
C PHE A 218 -18.49 4.37 13.43
N LEU A 219 -18.42 4.84 14.68
CA LEU A 219 -19.30 4.41 15.77
C LEU A 219 -20.57 5.26 15.89
N GLY A 220 -20.74 6.31 15.07
CA GLY A 220 -21.86 7.25 15.17
C GLY A 220 -21.77 8.22 16.35
N ASP A 221 -20.63 8.31 17.03
CA ASP A 221 -20.36 9.20 18.17
C ASP A 221 -19.30 10.28 17.86
N SER A 222 -19.07 10.55 16.57
CA SER A 222 -18.04 11.45 16.03
C SER A 222 -16.60 11.00 16.23
N ARG A 223 -16.34 9.86 16.89
CA ARG A 223 -14.98 9.36 17.06
C ARG A 223 -14.34 8.98 15.74
N GLN A 224 -13.06 9.29 15.63
CA GLN A 224 -12.24 8.94 14.48
C GLN A 224 -11.46 7.67 14.75
N LEU A 225 -11.78 6.60 14.01
CA LEU A 225 -11.07 5.34 14.11
C LEU A 225 -10.12 5.17 12.94
N LEU A 226 -8.85 4.88 13.24
CA LEU A 226 -7.86 4.50 12.25
C LEU A 226 -7.81 2.97 12.18
N PHE A 227 -8.12 2.42 11.02
CA PHE A 227 -8.02 0.99 10.75
C PHE A 227 -6.71 0.68 10.03
N GLY A 228 -6.02 -0.38 10.44
CA GLY A 228 -4.74 -0.76 9.87
C GLY A 228 -4.24 -2.09 10.43
N PHE A 229 -2.92 -2.29 10.40
CA PHE A 229 -2.28 -3.49 10.93
C PHE A 229 -1.39 -3.14 12.13
N CYS A 230 -1.53 -3.85 13.26
CA CYS A 230 -0.75 -3.58 14.48
C CYS A 230 0.76 -3.62 14.22
N SER A 231 1.53 -2.68 14.78
CA SER A 231 3.00 -2.68 14.71
C SER A 231 3.70 -3.55 15.76
N LYS A 232 3.04 -3.81 16.92
CA LYS A 232 3.68 -4.42 18.10
C LYS A 232 3.41 -5.91 18.31
N GLU A 233 2.41 -6.46 17.65
CA GLU A 233 2.00 -7.85 17.84
C GLU A 233 2.63 -8.74 16.78
N GLU A 234 3.13 -9.91 17.18
CA GLU A 234 3.67 -10.92 16.25
C GLU A 234 2.63 -11.18 15.15
N GLY A 235 2.96 -10.74 13.93
CA GLY A 235 2.26 -11.01 12.69
C GLY A 235 1.34 -9.90 12.11
N GLY A 236 1.30 -8.68 12.66
CA GLY A 236 0.46 -7.58 12.14
C GLY A 236 -1.05 -7.86 12.07
N HIS A 237 -1.77 -7.86 13.19
CA HIS A 237 -3.23 -8.08 13.20
C HIS A 237 -3.97 -6.90 12.60
N PHE A 238 -5.08 -7.14 11.88
CA PHE A 238 -6.01 -6.06 11.56
C PHE A 238 -6.56 -5.46 12.86
N CYS A 239 -6.59 -4.13 12.96
CA CYS A 239 -6.96 -3.44 14.20
C CYS A 239 -7.65 -2.10 13.96
N ALA A 240 -8.28 -1.61 15.02
CA ALA A 240 -8.85 -0.28 15.12
C ALA A 240 -8.15 0.50 16.24
N VAL A 241 -7.75 1.72 15.92
CA VAL A 241 -7.07 2.67 16.81
C VAL A 241 -7.99 3.86 17.04
N ASP A 242 -8.20 4.21 18.30
CA ASP A 242 -8.86 5.45 18.70
C ASP A 242 -7.88 6.61 18.54
N MET A 243 -8.15 7.50 17.58
CA MET A 243 -7.31 8.66 17.29
C MET A 243 -7.57 9.85 18.23
N GLU A 244 -8.62 9.81 19.03
CA GLU A 244 -8.94 10.83 20.03
C GLU A 244 -8.25 10.55 21.38
N ALA A 245 -7.91 9.29 21.63
CA ALA A 245 -7.03 8.93 22.74
C ALA A 245 -5.69 9.68 22.68
N ARG A 246 -5.10 9.94 23.85
CA ARG A 246 -3.82 10.68 23.98
C ARG A 246 -2.87 9.87 24.88
N PRO A 247 -1.89 9.12 24.31
CA PRO A 247 -1.66 8.92 22.87
C PRO A 247 -2.74 8.04 22.21
N PRO A 248 -2.84 8.03 20.86
CA PRO A 248 -3.70 7.09 20.14
C PRO A 248 -3.42 5.64 20.52
N ALA A 249 -4.49 4.86 20.71
CA ALA A 249 -4.40 3.53 21.28
C ALA A 249 -5.24 2.52 20.50
N ILE A 250 -4.72 1.31 20.35
CA ILE A 250 -5.49 0.19 19.80
C ILE A 250 -6.63 -0.12 20.78
N ILE A 251 -7.87 -0.01 20.30
CA ILE A 251 -9.07 -0.36 21.08
C ILE A 251 -9.56 -1.78 20.76
N LYS A 252 -9.21 -2.30 19.58
CA LYS A 252 -9.55 -3.64 19.15
C LYS A 252 -8.55 -4.16 18.13
N SER A 253 -8.18 -5.43 18.24
CA SER A 253 -7.44 -6.19 17.23
C SER A 253 -8.19 -7.49 16.93
N TRP A 254 -8.05 -7.98 15.69
CA TRP A 254 -8.72 -9.19 15.21
C TRP A 254 -7.72 -10.17 14.58
N PRO A 255 -7.15 -11.07 15.40
CA PRO A 255 -6.27 -12.14 14.90
C PRO A 255 -6.89 -13.05 13.86
N GLU A 256 -8.19 -13.23 13.94
CA GLU A 256 -9.00 -14.00 13.01
C GLU A 256 -9.00 -13.47 11.58
N ALA A 257 -8.72 -12.18 11.36
CA ALA A 257 -8.63 -11.59 10.02
C ALA A 257 -7.38 -12.03 9.24
N ARG A 258 -6.52 -12.88 9.83
CA ARG A 258 -5.28 -13.37 9.21
C ARG A 258 -5.46 -14.69 8.47
N PHE A 259 -4.71 -14.83 7.36
CA PHE A 259 -4.57 -16.06 6.57
C PHE A 259 -3.76 -17.17 7.23
N SER A 260 -3.16 -16.93 8.40
CA SER A 260 -2.39 -17.96 9.13
C SER A 260 -3.23 -19.19 9.52
N ARG A 261 -4.57 -19.08 9.44
CA ARG A 261 -5.53 -20.16 9.66
C ARG A 261 -5.28 -21.40 8.78
N LEU A 262 -4.65 -21.22 7.61
CA LEU A 262 -4.60 -22.23 6.55
C LEU A 262 -3.20 -22.82 6.35
N GLY A 263 -2.27 -22.55 7.29
CA GLY A 263 -0.90 -23.02 7.21
C GLY A 263 -0.03 -22.28 6.21
N TYR A 264 -0.57 -21.30 5.48
CA TYR A 264 0.14 -20.40 4.59
C TYR A 264 0.88 -19.30 5.36
N ARG A 265 2.03 -18.87 4.82
CA ARG A 265 2.81 -17.79 5.40
C ARG A 265 2.46 -16.45 4.72
N PRO A 266 1.89 -15.47 5.45
CA PRO A 266 1.65 -14.14 4.91
C PRO A 266 2.96 -13.34 4.75
N VAL A 267 3.05 -12.53 3.69
CA VAL A 267 4.10 -11.54 3.48
C VAL A 267 3.57 -10.18 3.93
N LEU A 268 3.79 -9.84 5.20
CA LEU A 268 3.11 -8.72 5.87
C LEU A 268 3.42 -7.36 5.26
N GLU A 269 4.59 -7.18 4.66
CA GLU A 269 4.96 -5.93 4.00
C GLU A 269 4.10 -5.62 2.77
N THR A 270 3.36 -6.62 2.26
CA THR A 270 2.47 -6.49 1.10
C THR A 270 1.02 -6.22 1.48
N ALA A 271 0.71 -6.07 2.78
CA ALA A 271 -0.64 -5.82 3.26
C ALA A 271 -1.20 -4.50 2.71
N SER A 272 -2.37 -4.57 2.09
CA SER A 272 -3.14 -3.44 1.59
C SER A 272 -4.55 -3.50 2.15
N LEU A 273 -5.17 -2.33 2.35
CA LEU A 273 -6.47 -2.17 2.98
C LEU A 273 -7.30 -1.18 2.16
N ALA A 274 -8.57 -1.52 1.90
CA ALA A 274 -9.59 -0.60 1.39
C ALA A 274 -10.82 -0.60 2.28
N TYR A 275 -11.55 0.53 2.26
CA TYR A 275 -12.81 0.72 2.95
C TYR A 275 -13.95 0.96 1.96
N PHE A 276 -14.98 0.13 2.03
CA PHE A 276 -16.12 0.10 1.11
C PHE A 276 -17.38 0.73 1.70
N GLY A 277 -17.26 1.41 2.84
CA GLY A 277 -18.39 1.99 3.57
C GLY A 277 -19.17 0.97 4.40
N GLY A 278 -19.83 1.45 5.45
CA GLY A 278 -20.73 0.64 6.30
C GLY A 278 -20.01 -0.49 7.02
N GLY A 279 -18.77 -0.28 7.46
CA GLY A 279 -17.99 -1.29 8.18
C GLY A 279 -17.25 -2.29 7.28
N ARG A 280 -17.42 -2.22 5.96
CA ARG A 280 -16.86 -3.19 5.02
C ARG A 280 -15.43 -2.81 4.62
N PHE A 281 -14.51 -3.75 4.75
CA PHE A 281 -13.10 -3.62 4.37
C PHE A 281 -12.67 -4.77 3.47
N CYS A 282 -11.74 -4.49 2.56
CA CYS A 282 -11.00 -5.54 1.86
C CYS A 282 -9.55 -5.49 2.30
N ILE A 283 -9.07 -6.62 2.83
CA ILE A 283 -7.68 -6.86 3.18
C ILE A 283 -7.07 -7.65 2.03
N SER A 284 -5.96 -7.19 1.50
CA SER A 284 -5.25 -7.90 0.44
C SER A 284 -3.77 -8.02 0.73
N MET A 285 -3.18 -9.14 0.32
CA MET A 285 -1.83 -9.52 0.72
C MET A 285 -1.27 -10.60 -0.21
N LEU A 286 0.05 -10.76 -0.23
CA LEU A 286 0.74 -11.90 -0.80
C LEU A 286 0.90 -13.02 0.25
N ILE A 287 0.62 -14.26 -0.13
CA ILE A 287 0.87 -15.45 0.68
C ILE A 287 1.82 -16.42 -0.03
N ASP A 288 2.66 -17.09 0.74
CA ASP A 288 3.44 -18.24 0.28
C ASP A 288 2.62 -19.53 0.45
N THR A 289 2.23 -20.15 -0.68
CA THR A 289 1.39 -21.35 -0.68
C THR A 289 2.18 -22.66 -0.52
N GLY A 290 3.50 -22.59 -0.46
CA GLY A 290 4.42 -23.74 -0.29
C GLY A 290 4.79 -24.04 1.16
N TYR A 291 4.43 -23.15 2.10
CA TYR A 291 4.45 -23.44 3.52
C TYR A 291 3.05 -23.98 3.87
N ILE A 292 2.98 -25.22 4.35
CA ILE A 292 1.84 -25.71 5.11
C ILE A 292 2.40 -25.99 6.49
N TYR A 293 2.11 -25.13 7.47
CA TYR A 293 2.40 -25.37 8.89
C TYR A 293 1.63 -26.63 9.35
N ASN A 294 2.15 -27.82 9.03
CA ASN A 294 1.90 -29.14 9.63
C ASN A 294 2.44 -30.33 8.80
N TYR A 295 3.11 -30.11 7.66
CA TYR A 295 3.88 -31.18 7.02
C TYR A 295 5.36 -31.07 7.41
N LYS A 296 5.87 -32.11 8.09
CA LYS A 296 7.32 -32.29 8.29
C LYS A 296 8.02 -32.04 6.95
N PRO A 297 9.10 -31.24 6.89
CA PRO A 297 9.84 -31.08 5.66
C PRO A 297 10.23 -32.47 5.19
N PHE A 298 10.00 -32.79 3.90
CA PHE A 298 10.71 -33.88 3.26
C PHE A 298 12.21 -33.58 3.43
N VAL A 299 12.81 -34.12 4.49
CA VAL A 299 14.24 -34.18 4.70
C VAL A 299 14.70 -35.34 3.82
N THR A 300 14.91 -35.05 2.54
CA THR A 300 15.86 -35.82 1.77
C THR A 300 17.23 -35.26 2.11
N ASN A 301 18.05 -36.09 2.76
CA ASN A 301 19.43 -35.80 3.16
C ASN A 301 20.33 -35.54 1.93
N ASP A 302 20.13 -34.41 1.26
CA ASP A 302 21.00 -33.99 0.18
C ASP A 302 21.26 -32.49 0.32
N MET A 303 22.30 -32.17 1.09
CA MET A 303 22.77 -30.80 1.37
C MET A 303 23.48 -30.16 0.16
N THR A 304 23.02 -30.42 -1.07
CA THR A 304 23.73 -29.97 -2.28
C THR A 304 22.87 -29.67 -3.50
N ASN A 305 21.55 -29.51 -3.37
CA ASN A 305 20.72 -29.03 -4.49
C ASN A 305 19.69 -27.99 -4.07
N ASN A 306 19.96 -26.73 -4.44
CA ASN A 306 19.01 -25.66 -4.74
C ASN A 306 17.58 -25.87 -4.22
N LEU A 307 17.37 -25.47 -2.96
CA LEU A 307 16.05 -25.24 -2.37
C LEU A 307 15.36 -24.00 -2.97
N VAL A 308 15.45 -23.82 -4.28
CA VAL A 308 14.36 -23.23 -5.08
C VAL A 308 13.24 -24.28 -5.13
N ARG A 309 12.71 -24.65 -3.97
CA ARG A 309 11.35 -25.17 -3.91
C ARG A 309 10.52 -23.96 -4.31
N LEU A 310 10.00 -23.96 -5.53
CA LEU A 310 9.13 -22.91 -6.06
C LEU A 310 7.93 -22.77 -5.12
N THR A 311 8.06 -21.96 -4.06
CA THR A 311 6.94 -21.48 -3.27
C THR A 311 6.03 -20.79 -4.28
N ARG A 312 4.90 -21.43 -4.58
CA ARG A 312 3.87 -20.76 -5.35
C ARG A 312 3.36 -19.63 -4.45
N GLN A 313 3.26 -18.44 -5.01
CA GLN A 313 2.71 -17.29 -4.30
C GLN A 313 1.29 -17.05 -4.82
N ALA A 314 0.43 -16.54 -3.94
CA ALA A 314 -0.89 -16.11 -4.32
C ALA A 314 -1.18 -14.72 -3.75
N ILE A 315 -1.87 -13.90 -4.53
CA ILE A 315 -2.50 -12.67 -4.04
C ILE A 315 -3.85 -13.05 -3.47
N THR A 316 -4.15 -12.55 -2.28
CA THR A 316 -5.43 -12.78 -1.63
C THR A 316 -6.21 -11.48 -1.52
N PHE A 317 -7.52 -11.58 -1.63
CA PHE A 317 -8.49 -10.54 -1.29
C PHE A 317 -9.49 -11.11 -0.29
N SER A 318 -9.48 -10.62 0.94
CA SER A 318 -10.41 -10.98 2.00
C SER A 318 -11.38 -9.86 2.27
N ALA A 319 -12.67 -10.14 2.12
CA ALA A 319 -13.72 -9.24 2.56
C ALA A 319 -14.01 -9.46 4.05
N VAL A 320 -13.92 -8.40 4.83
CA VAL A 320 -14.29 -8.40 6.25
C VAL A 320 -15.23 -7.24 6.54
N GLU A 321 -16.10 -7.41 7.53
CA GLU A 321 -17.01 -6.37 7.97
C GLU A 321 -16.88 -6.19 9.48
N VAL A 322 -16.70 -4.95 9.90
CA VAL A 322 -16.63 -4.57 11.31
C VAL A 322 -17.95 -3.91 11.69
N THR A 323 -18.64 -4.43 12.70
CA THR A 323 -19.89 -3.83 13.20
C THR A 323 -19.60 -2.61 14.09
N PRO A 324 -20.60 -1.74 14.37
CA PRO A 324 -20.44 -0.66 15.34
C PRO A 324 -20.02 -1.14 16.75
N GLU A 325 -20.32 -2.39 17.12
CA GLU A 325 -19.86 -3.01 18.37
C GLU A 325 -18.43 -3.59 18.26
N LEU A 326 -17.71 -3.28 17.18
CA LEU A 326 -16.35 -3.76 16.89
C LEU A 326 -16.24 -5.30 16.79
N GLN A 327 -17.29 -5.95 16.30
CA GLN A 327 -17.27 -7.37 15.95
C GLN A 327 -16.80 -7.55 14.51
N LEU A 328 -15.92 -8.52 14.27
CA LEU A 328 -15.45 -8.86 12.92
C LEU A 328 -16.30 -9.99 12.34
N LEU A 329 -16.82 -9.77 11.14
CA LEU A 329 -17.47 -10.75 10.29
C LEU A 329 -16.56 -11.01 9.09
N ILE A 330 -16.03 -12.23 8.98
CA ILE A 330 -15.29 -12.65 7.80
C ILE A 330 -16.33 -13.03 6.73
N ARG A 331 -16.23 -12.40 5.55
CA ARG A 331 -17.12 -12.64 4.41
C ARG A 331 -16.47 -13.67 3.51
N LYS A 332 -16.03 -13.30 2.30
CA LYS A 332 -15.44 -14.20 1.30
C LYS A 332 -13.97 -13.87 1.06
N ASP A 333 -13.22 -14.90 0.68
CA ASP A 333 -11.84 -14.78 0.22
C ASP A 333 -11.70 -15.20 -1.25
N GLU A 334 -10.87 -14.50 -2.02
CA GLU A 334 -10.48 -14.88 -3.38
C GLU A 334 -8.97 -14.82 -3.56
N TRP A 335 -8.42 -15.89 -4.15
CA TRP A 335 -6.98 -16.07 -4.27
C TRP A 335 -6.58 -16.21 -5.73
N TYR A 336 -5.47 -15.57 -6.10
CA TYR A 336 -4.97 -15.54 -7.46
C TYR A 336 -3.53 -16.00 -7.49
N SER A 337 -3.25 -17.05 -8.28
CA SER A 337 -1.89 -17.57 -8.43
C SER A 337 -1.01 -16.54 -9.12
N MET A 338 0.14 -16.27 -8.51
CA MET A 338 1.19 -15.49 -9.16
C MET A 338 1.88 -16.34 -10.23
N PRO A 339 2.32 -15.73 -11.36
CA PRO A 339 3.12 -16.43 -12.34
C PRO A 339 4.47 -16.85 -11.73
N LEU A 340 5.00 -18.00 -12.17
CA LEU A 340 6.31 -18.47 -11.71
C LEU A 340 7.41 -17.51 -12.16
N GLY A 341 8.27 -17.11 -11.22
CA GLY A 341 9.34 -16.13 -11.46
C GLY A 341 8.87 -14.68 -11.50
N SER A 342 7.63 -14.40 -11.09
CA SER A 342 7.15 -13.05 -10.82
C SER A 342 7.36 -12.64 -9.37
N THR A 343 7.43 -11.33 -9.11
CA THR A 343 7.47 -10.74 -7.77
C THR A 343 6.40 -9.65 -7.67
N LEU A 344 5.66 -9.62 -6.56
CA LEU A 344 4.75 -8.51 -6.28
C LEU A 344 5.57 -7.26 -5.94
N CYS A 345 5.37 -6.17 -6.67
CA CYS A 345 6.02 -4.90 -6.38
C CYS A 345 5.17 -4.05 -5.43
N SER A 346 3.89 -3.91 -5.73
CA SER A 346 2.99 -3.04 -4.99
C SER A 346 1.53 -3.46 -5.18
N MET A 347 0.71 -3.21 -4.17
CA MET A 347 -0.71 -3.50 -4.16
C MET A 347 -1.46 -2.32 -3.55
N TYR A 348 -2.53 -1.91 -4.22
CA TYR A 348 -3.31 -0.75 -3.81
C TYR A 348 -4.80 -1.02 -4.00
N ASN A 349 -5.55 -1.13 -2.91
CA ASN A 349 -7.01 -1.20 -2.96
C ASN A 349 -7.62 0.22 -3.00
N ILE A 350 -8.72 0.40 -3.73
CA ILE A 350 -9.39 1.69 -4.00
C ILE A 350 -10.85 1.62 -3.58
#